data_AF-A0A232FNQ6-F1
#
_entry.id   AF-A0A232FNQ6-F1
#
_cell.length_a   1.000
_cell.length_b   1.000
_cell.length_c   1.000
_cell.angle_alpha   90.00
_cell.angle_beta   90.00
_cell.angle_gamma   90.00
#
_symmetry.space_group_name_H-M   'P 1'
#
loop_
_entity.id
_entity.type
_entity.pdbx_description
1 polymer ?
#
loop_
_entity_poly.entity_id
_entity_poly.type
_entity_poly.pdbx_seq_one_letter_code
_entity_poly.pdbx_strand_id
1 'polypeptide(L)'
;MKLHTTHKRHTADFGKEANINVDLGLSHIDFCCLQCERRYSSLAALKFHQKYECGVEPSYVCPFCSYKTRRKYLLSQHLFRHTKQKSYVSLNYL
;
A
#
# COMPACT_ATOMS: atom_id res chain seq x y z
N MET A 1 -20.25 -17.62 -3.56
CA MET A 1 -18.86 -17.12 -3.68
C MET A 1 -18.88 -15.78 -4.39
N LYS A 2 -18.63 -14.68 -3.65
CA LYS A 2 -18.29 -13.32 -4.11
C LYS A 2 -18.27 -12.45 -2.86
N LEU A 3 -17.10 -12.27 -2.24
CA LEU A 3 -16.91 -11.23 -1.22
C LEU A 3 -16.35 -10.02 -1.95
N HIS A 4 -17.24 -9.15 -2.41
CA HIS A 4 -16.88 -7.79 -2.79
C HIS A 4 -16.61 -7.01 -1.50
N THR A 5 -15.41 -7.15 -0.94
CA THR A 5 -14.96 -6.23 0.10
C THR A 5 -14.62 -4.91 -0.55
N THR A 6 -15.61 -4.00 -0.57
CA THR A 6 -15.42 -2.59 -0.84
C THR A 6 -14.47 -2.04 0.22
N HIS A 7 -13.18 -1.94 -0.11
CA HIS A 7 -12.25 -1.19 0.72
C HIS A 7 -12.68 0.28 0.68
N LYS A 8 -13.31 0.73 1.78
CA LYS A 8 -13.57 2.14 2.06
C LYS A 8 -12.29 2.92 1.81
N ARG A 9 -12.32 3.79 0.80
CA ARG A 9 -11.30 4.83 0.60
C ARG A 9 -11.39 5.76 1.81
N HIS A 10 -10.43 5.66 2.72
CA HIS A 10 -10.17 6.75 3.66
C HIS A 10 -9.59 7.90 2.84
N THR A 11 -10.43 8.86 2.46
CA THR A 11 -10.00 10.15 1.92
C THR A 11 -9.48 10.97 3.10
N ALA A 12 -8.19 10.82 3.40
CA ALA A 12 -7.49 11.80 4.23
C ALA A 12 -7.25 13.03 3.35
N ASP A 13 -7.98 14.08 3.67
CA ASP A 13 -7.85 15.43 3.15
C ASP A 13 -6.44 15.95 3.49
N PHE A 14 -5.60 16.11 2.47
CA PHE A 14 -4.32 16.81 2.59
C PHE A 14 -4.20 17.78 1.42
N GLY A 15 -4.41 19.06 1.76
CA GLY A 15 -3.63 20.20 1.25
C GLY A 15 -3.31 20.18 -0.23
N LYS A 16 -4.19 20.80 -0.99
CA LYS A 16 -3.99 21.23 -2.38
C LYS A 16 -2.86 22.28 -2.39
N GLU A 17 -1.66 21.86 -2.76
CA GLU A 17 -0.64 22.75 -3.32
C GLU A 17 -0.06 22.11 -4.57
N ALA A 18 -0.67 22.44 -5.70
CA ALA A 18 -0.11 22.19 -7.02
C ALA A 18 0.89 23.31 -7.31
N ASN A 19 2.18 22.99 -7.39
CA ASN A 19 3.16 23.91 -7.94
C ASN A 19 4.32 23.14 -8.57
N ILE A 20 4.17 22.77 -9.85
CA ILE A 20 5.31 22.70 -10.77
C ILE A 20 4.82 22.88 -12.21
N ASN A 21 5.42 23.87 -12.86
CA ASN A 21 5.25 24.26 -14.24
C ASN A 21 6.24 23.43 -15.09
N VAL A 22 5.76 22.61 -16.02
CA VAL A 22 6.55 22.11 -17.16
C VAL A 22 5.65 22.06 -18.39
N ASP A 23 5.89 22.98 -19.31
CA ASP A 23 5.34 22.97 -20.66
C ASP A 23 6.07 21.89 -21.48
N LEU A 24 5.36 20.82 -21.82
CA LEU A 24 5.73 19.89 -22.88
C LEU A 24 4.46 19.20 -23.43
N GLY A 25 3.64 19.95 -24.15
CA GLY A 25 2.87 19.51 -25.33
C GLY A 25 2.21 18.12 -25.41
N LEU A 26 1.82 17.47 -24.30
CA LEU A 26 1.05 16.22 -24.29
C LEU A 26 -0.11 16.34 -23.29
N SER A 27 -1.32 16.40 -23.84
CA SER A 27 -2.55 16.94 -23.24
C SER A 27 -3.24 16.12 -22.14
N HIS A 28 -2.53 15.24 -21.42
CA HIS A 28 -2.99 14.71 -20.14
C HIS A 28 -1.76 14.09 -19.44
N ILE A 29 -1.26 14.70 -18.37
CA ILE A 29 -0.27 14.05 -17.50
C ILE A 29 -1.01 12.92 -16.77
N ASP A 30 -1.16 11.80 -17.45
CA ASP A 30 -1.55 10.54 -16.83
C ASP A 30 -0.43 10.16 -15.86
N PHE A 31 -0.69 10.26 -14.55
CA PHE A 31 0.22 9.67 -13.56
C PHE A 31 0.09 8.14 -13.61
N CYS A 32 0.65 7.55 -14.67
CA CYS A 32 0.59 6.14 -14.98
C CYS A 32 1.92 5.46 -14.68
N CYS A 33 1.88 4.27 -14.11
CA CYS A 33 3.05 3.43 -13.93
C CYS A 33 3.35 2.67 -15.23
N LEU A 34 4.45 2.97 -15.91
CA LEU A 34 4.79 2.32 -17.18
C LEU A 34 5.09 0.81 -17.07
N GLN A 35 5.33 0.31 -15.87
CA GLN A 35 5.62 -1.12 -15.64
C GLN A 35 4.36 -1.98 -15.46
N CYS A 36 3.26 -1.39 -14.97
CA CYS A 36 2.04 -2.14 -14.67
C CYS A 36 0.74 -1.42 -15.06
N GLU A 37 0.87 -0.29 -15.75
CA GLU A 37 -0.19 0.55 -16.34
C GLU A 37 -1.23 1.08 -15.34
N ARG A 38 -0.95 1.00 -14.03
CA ARG A 38 -1.83 1.58 -13.00
C ARG A 38 -1.80 3.10 -13.06
N ARG A 39 -2.99 3.69 -12.99
CA ARG A 39 -3.21 5.15 -12.97
C ARG A 39 -3.41 5.68 -11.56
N TYR A 40 -2.89 6.87 -11.32
CA TYR A 40 -2.94 7.57 -10.04
C TYR A 40 -3.50 8.98 -10.23
N SER A 41 -4.12 9.52 -9.18
CA SER A 41 -4.63 10.89 -9.18
C SER A 41 -3.56 11.94 -8.89
N SER A 42 -2.35 11.53 -8.53
CA SER A 42 -1.24 12.45 -8.24
C SER A 42 0.13 11.81 -8.51
N LEU A 43 1.12 12.66 -8.80
CA LEU A 43 2.52 12.25 -8.97
C LEU A 43 3.09 11.61 -7.70
N ALA A 44 2.73 12.13 -6.52
CA ALA A 44 3.19 11.60 -5.24
C ALA A 44 2.73 10.15 -5.04
N ALA A 45 1.47 9.86 -5.38
CA ALA A 45 0.92 8.50 -5.30
C ALA A 45 1.60 7.55 -6.30
N LEU A 46 1.87 8.01 -7.53
CA LEU A 46 2.63 7.24 -8.52
C LEU A 46 4.04 6.93 -8.03
N LYS A 47 4.77 7.94 -7.54
CA LYS A 47 6.13 7.77 -7.00
C LYS A 47 6.16 6.78 -5.83
N PHE A 48 5.19 6.89 -4.93
CA PHE A 48 5.06 5.98 -3.80
C PHE A 48 4.78 4.54 -4.24
N HIS A 49 3.90 4.36 -5.22
CA HIS A 49 3.64 3.05 -5.83
C HIS A 49 4.90 2.46 -6.47
N GLN A 50 5.60 3.22 -7.29
CA GLN A 50 6.83 2.76 -7.95
C GLN A 50 7.89 2.35 -6.93
N LYS A 51 8.03 3.10 -5.83
CA LYS A 51 9.06 2.86 -4.83
C LYS A 51 8.80 1.62 -3.95
N TYR A 52 7.55 1.33 -3.62
CA TYR A 52 7.23 0.35 -2.57
C TYR A 52 6.33 -0.80 -3.03
N GLU A 53 5.82 -0.75 -4.26
CA GLU A 53 4.87 -1.73 -4.75
C GLU A 53 5.31 -2.31 -6.10
N CYS A 54 5.50 -1.46 -7.11
CA CYS A 54 5.77 -1.92 -8.46
C CYS A 54 7.13 -2.61 -8.54
N GLY A 55 7.14 -3.89 -8.95
CA GLY A 55 8.37 -4.67 -9.04
C GLY A 55 9.08 -4.92 -7.70
N VAL A 56 8.46 -4.57 -6.56
CA VAL A 56 9.04 -4.80 -5.24
C VAL A 56 8.53 -6.12 -4.70
N GLU A 57 9.45 -7.07 -4.51
CA GLU A 57 9.12 -8.37 -3.94
C GLU A 57 8.78 -8.25 -2.43
N PRO A 58 7.80 -9.01 -1.91
CA PRO A 58 7.46 -9.02 -0.50
C PRO A 58 8.60 -9.58 0.37
N SER A 59 9.28 -8.71 1.11
CA SER A 59 10.40 -9.10 1.99
C SER A 59 10.04 -9.27 3.46
N TYR A 60 8.91 -8.70 3.90
CA TYR A 60 8.46 -8.80 5.30
C TYR A 60 7.56 -10.02 5.46
N VAL A 61 8.06 -11.03 6.16
CA VAL A 61 7.40 -12.33 6.34
C VAL A 61 6.80 -12.43 7.74
N CYS A 62 5.59 -12.99 7.84
CA CYS A 62 5.01 -13.34 9.12
C CYS A 62 5.69 -14.61 9.69
N PRO A 63 6.14 -14.61 10.96
CA PRO A 63 6.72 -15.79 11.57
C PRO A 63 5.67 -16.86 11.93
N PHE A 64 4.37 -16.55 11.88
CA PHE A 64 3.30 -17.45 12.31
C PHE A 64 2.48 -18.04 11.15
N CYS A 65 2.63 -17.53 9.92
CA CYS A 65 1.91 -18.04 8.76
C CYS A 65 2.62 -17.65 7.44
N SER A 66 2.11 -18.15 6.31
CA SER A 66 2.67 -17.88 4.98
C SER A 66 2.46 -16.45 4.46
N TYR A 67 1.93 -15.53 5.27
CA TYR A 67 1.70 -14.14 4.86
C TYR A 67 3.02 -13.39 4.66
N LYS A 68 3.14 -12.69 3.53
CA LYS A 68 4.26 -11.81 3.21
C LYS A 68 3.75 -10.46 2.72
N THR A 69 4.52 -9.41 2.97
CA THR A 69 4.20 -8.05 2.51
C THR A 69 5.45 -7.25 2.17
N ARG A 70 5.26 -6.19 1.39
CA ARG A 70 6.31 -5.28 0.94
C ARG A 70 6.60 -4.15 1.92
N ARG A 71 5.76 -3.98 2.95
CA ARG A 71 5.88 -2.87 3.92
C ARG A 71 5.82 -3.33 5.36
N LYS A 72 6.73 -2.81 6.19
CA LYS A 72 6.81 -3.11 7.62
C LYS A 72 5.52 -2.82 8.38
N TYR A 73 4.86 -1.68 8.15
CA TYR A 73 3.63 -1.33 8.89
C TYR A 73 2.48 -2.30 8.61
N LEU A 74 2.41 -2.85 7.39
CA LEU A 74 1.41 -3.87 7.03
C LEU A 74 1.69 -5.18 7.77
N LEU A 75 2.96 -5.55 7.94
CA LEU A 75 3.32 -6.71 8.77
C LEU A 75 2.92 -6.47 10.22
N SER A 76 3.22 -5.30 10.79
CA SER A 76 2.82 -4.96 12.17
C SER A 76 1.30 -5.04 12.37
N GLN A 77 0.52 -4.48 11.44
CA GLN A 77 -0.95 -4.59 11.47
C GLN A 77 -1.43 -6.03 11.35
N HIS A 78 -0.78 -6.84 10.50
CA HIS A 78 -1.09 -8.25 10.37
C HIS A 78 -0.80 -9.03 11.66
N LEU A 79 0.36 -8.78 12.30
CA LEU A 79 0.74 -9.41 13.56
C LEU A 79 -0.25 -9.09 14.69
N PHE A 80 -0.83 -7.90 14.69
CA PHE A 80 -1.88 -7.52 15.64
C PHE A 80 -3.14 -8.39 15.54
N ARG A 81 -3.44 -8.96 14.36
CA ARG A 81 -4.53 -9.94 14.23
C ARG A 81 -4.18 -11.27 14.89
N HIS A 82 -2.92 -11.71 14.81
CA HIS A 82 -2.46 -12.89 15.52
C HIS A 82 -2.53 -12.71 17.04
N THR A 83 -2.16 -11.53 17.57
CA THR A 83 -2.26 -11.26 19.01
C THR A 83 -3.71 -11.20 19.49
N LYS A 84 -4.63 -10.65 18.68
CA LYS A 84 -6.08 -10.69 18.95
C LYS A 84 -6.67 -12.09 18.90
N GLN A 85 -6.16 -12.98 18.05
CA GLN A 85 -6.53 -14.40 18.05
C GLN A 85 -5.90 -15.16 19.23
N LYS A 86 -4.72 -14.72 19.68
CA LYS A 86 -4.01 -15.26 20.85
C LYS A 86 -4.55 -14.79 22.20
N SER A 87 -5.57 -13.93 22.28
CA SER A 87 -6.28 -13.74 23.56
C SER A 87 -7.06 -14.98 24.01
N TYR A 88 -7.08 -16.06 23.20
CA TYR A 88 -7.47 -17.41 23.64
C TYR A 88 -6.28 -18.36 23.88
N VAL A 89 -5.05 -18.00 23.48
CA VAL A 89 -3.84 -18.81 23.67
C VAL A 89 -2.73 -17.90 24.16
N SER A 90 -2.81 -17.61 25.45
CA SER A 90 -1.85 -16.83 26.20
C SER A 90 -0.48 -17.54 26.22
N LEU A 91 0.55 -16.70 26.35
CA LEU A 91 1.89 -16.98 26.88
C LEU A 91 3.03 -17.42 25.94
N ASN A 92 4.15 -16.75 26.20
CA ASN A 92 5.55 -17.11 25.95
C ASN A 92 6.11 -16.80 24.56
N TYR A 93 6.83 -15.68 24.51
CA TYR A 93 8.16 -15.67 23.92
C TYR A 93 9.09 -14.96 24.90
N LEU A 94 9.94 -15.75 25.57
CA LEU A 94 11.26 -15.33 26.03
C LEU A 94 12.09 -14.87 24.82
#